data_AF-A0A401IIU8-F1
#
_entry.id   AF-A0A401IIU8-F1
#
_cell.length_a   1.000
_cell.length_b   1.000
_cell.length_c   1.000
_cell.angle_alpha   90.00
_cell.angle_beta   90.00
_cell.angle_gamma   90.00
#
_symmetry.space_group_name_H-M   'P 1'
#
loop_
_entity.id
_entity.type
_entity.pdbx_description
1 polymer ?
#
loop_
_entity_poly.entity_id
_entity_poly.type
_entity_poly.pdbx_seq_one_letter_code
_entity_poly.pdbx_strand_id
1 'polypeptide(L)'
;MNLKLIDKSIKRLSLVDWLLSILIMVIVITIALYNLLENPQTRIIRQAAEKNLRLFARGNSLNALKCEGIDKNKEGLVICEATDRKDNYLLVKCSYLVETNTCQKVKSIPKKL
;
A
#
# COMPACT_ATOMS: atom_id res chain seq x y z
N MET A 1 -8.98 60.26 -7.57
CA MET A 1 -8.34 58.92 -7.67
C MET A 1 -8.83 58.08 -6.50
N ASN A 2 -9.63 57.05 -6.77
CA ASN A 2 -10.43 56.34 -5.74
C ASN A 2 -9.60 55.32 -4.94
N LEU A 3 -8.96 55.74 -3.86
CA LEU A 3 -8.21 54.86 -2.94
C LEU A 3 -9.05 53.66 -2.41
N LYS A 4 -10.37 53.85 -2.23
CA LYS A 4 -11.28 52.79 -1.75
C LYS A 4 -11.41 51.60 -2.70
N LEU A 5 -11.27 51.83 -4.02
CA LEU A 5 -11.35 50.75 -5.01
C LEU A 5 -10.07 49.89 -4.97
N ILE A 6 -8.91 50.53 -4.78
CA ILE A 6 -7.59 49.89 -4.73
C ILE A 6 -7.45 49.02 -3.46
N ASP A 7 -7.85 49.52 -2.30
CA ASP A 7 -7.83 48.76 -1.03
C ASP A 7 -8.72 47.51 -1.08
N LYS A 8 -9.90 47.60 -1.72
CA LYS A 8 -10.84 46.48 -1.87
C LYS A 8 -10.29 45.39 -2.81
N SER A 9 -9.61 45.77 -3.88
CA SER A 9 -8.93 44.82 -4.78
C SER A 9 -7.73 44.16 -4.13
N ILE A 10 -6.91 44.91 -3.36
CA ILE A 10 -5.75 44.37 -2.64
C ILE A 10 -6.19 43.39 -1.55
N LYS A 11 -7.23 43.72 -0.77
CA LYS A 11 -7.81 42.82 0.24
C LYS A 11 -8.39 41.55 -0.38
N ARG A 12 -9.03 41.64 -1.56
CA ARG A 12 -9.54 40.45 -2.27
C ARG A 12 -8.42 39.57 -2.81
N LEU A 13 -7.36 40.15 -3.36
CA LEU A 13 -6.20 39.41 -3.85
C LEU A 13 -5.52 38.66 -2.68
N SER A 14 -5.30 39.36 -1.56
CA SER A 14 -4.73 38.78 -0.34
C SER A 14 -5.59 37.65 0.26
N LEU A 15 -6.92 37.73 0.15
CA LEU A 15 -7.83 36.69 0.62
C LEU A 15 -7.78 35.43 -0.26
N VAL A 16 -7.69 35.58 -1.57
CA VAL A 16 -7.58 34.46 -2.51
C VAL A 16 -6.26 33.73 -2.32
N ASP A 17 -5.16 34.47 -2.15
CA ASP A 17 -3.84 33.89 -1.89
C ASP A 17 -3.81 33.11 -0.56
N TRP A 18 -4.46 33.64 0.48
CA TRP A 18 -4.62 32.95 1.77
C TRP A 18 -5.43 31.65 1.65
N LEU A 19 -6.56 31.70 0.93
CA LEU A 19 -7.39 30.52 0.68
C LEU A 19 -6.63 29.45 -0.11
N LEU A 20 -5.86 29.85 -1.12
CA LEU A 20 -5.02 28.94 -1.91
C LEU A 20 -3.93 28.30 -1.04
N SER A 21 -3.27 29.09 -0.19
CA SER A 21 -2.25 28.58 0.74
C SER A 21 -2.82 27.58 1.74
N ILE A 22 -4.00 27.85 2.30
CA ILE A 22 -4.69 26.91 3.21
C ILE A 22 -5.02 25.61 2.48
N LEU A 23 -5.54 25.69 1.26
CA LEU A 23 -5.89 24.50 0.47
C LEU A 23 -4.68 23.59 0.25
N ILE A 24 -3.54 24.18 -0.16
CA ILE A 24 -2.29 23.44 -0.35
C ILE A 24 -1.82 22.80 0.96
N MET A 25 -1.91 23.54 2.08
CA MET A 25 -1.52 23.04 3.39
C MET A 25 -2.35 21.82 3.81
N VAL A 26 -3.67 21.86 3.59
CA VAL A 26 -4.58 20.73 3.89
C VAL A 26 -4.20 19.50 3.04
N ILE A 27 -3.90 19.68 1.76
CA ILE A 27 -3.48 18.57 0.88
C ILE A 27 -2.19 17.92 1.41
N VAL A 28 -1.18 18.71 1.76
CA VAL A 28 0.08 18.18 2.30
C VAL A 28 -0.14 17.45 3.63
N ILE A 29 -0.94 18.02 4.53
CA ILE A 29 -1.28 17.42 5.82
C ILE A 29 -2.02 16.10 5.64
N THR A 30 -3.01 16.05 4.74
CA THR A 30 -3.75 14.81 4.48
C THR A 30 -2.82 13.71 3.96
N ILE A 31 -1.96 13.99 2.98
CA ILE A 31 -0.99 13.02 2.47
C ILE A 31 -0.03 12.56 3.57
N ALA A 32 0.49 13.50 4.38
CA ALA A 32 1.38 13.18 5.50
C ALA A 32 0.68 12.28 6.53
N LEU A 33 -0.57 12.59 6.90
CA LEU A 33 -1.40 11.76 7.78
C LEU A 33 -1.68 10.39 7.19
N TYR A 34 -2.01 10.29 5.89
CA TYR A 34 -2.20 9.00 5.23
C TYR A 34 -0.95 8.13 5.30
N ASN A 35 0.23 8.70 5.01
CA ASN A 35 1.50 7.99 5.12
C ASN A 35 1.89 7.65 6.58
N LEU A 36 1.51 8.49 7.54
CA LEU A 36 1.78 8.25 8.97
C LEU A 36 0.82 7.22 9.57
N LEU A 37 -0.44 7.19 9.12
CA LEU A 37 -1.45 6.21 9.52
C LEU A 37 -1.26 4.87 8.80
N GLU A 38 -0.48 4.81 7.71
CA GLU A 38 -0.11 3.55 7.10
C GLU A 38 0.73 2.74 8.10
N ASN A 39 0.09 1.74 8.69
CA ASN A 39 0.60 1.04 9.86
C ASN A 39 1.97 0.40 9.55
N PRO A 40 3.06 0.81 10.22
CA PRO A 40 4.40 0.30 9.93
C PRO A 40 4.50 -1.23 10.07
N GLN A 41 3.65 -1.82 10.91
CA GLN A 41 3.60 -3.27 11.06
C GLN A 41 3.16 -3.98 9.78
N THR A 42 2.21 -3.42 9.01
CA THR A 42 1.75 -4.07 7.78
C THR A 42 2.85 -4.12 6.73
N ARG A 43 3.68 -3.08 6.66
CA ARG A 43 4.85 -3.02 5.78
C ARG A 43 5.88 -4.08 6.16
N ILE A 44 6.17 -4.22 7.45
CA ILE A 44 7.12 -5.24 7.96
C ILE A 44 6.60 -6.65 7.67
N ILE A 45 5.33 -6.91 7.98
CA ILE A 45 4.65 -8.19 7.71
C ILE A 45 4.72 -8.52 6.22
N ARG A 46 4.38 -7.55 5.36
CA ARG A 46 4.38 -7.74 3.90
C ARG A 46 5.78 -8.08 3.38
N GLN A 47 6.79 -7.34 3.80
CA GLN A 47 8.18 -7.56 3.36
C GLN A 47 8.71 -8.94 3.79
N ALA A 48 8.42 -9.34 5.03
CA ALA A 48 8.81 -10.66 5.53
C ALA A 48 8.11 -11.79 4.76
N ALA A 49 6.80 -11.67 4.55
CA ALA A 49 6.03 -12.65 3.79
C ALA A 49 6.45 -12.72 2.31
N GLU A 50 6.71 -11.58 1.65
CA GLU A 50 7.20 -11.53 0.27
C GLU A 50 8.56 -12.22 0.11
N LYS A 51 9.46 -12.07 1.10
CA LYS A 51 10.74 -12.78 1.11
C LYS A 51 10.54 -14.29 1.15
N ASN A 52 9.65 -14.76 2.03
CA ASN A 52 9.32 -16.17 2.16
C ASN A 52 8.63 -16.71 0.90
N LEU A 53 7.72 -15.94 0.31
CA LEU A 53 7.07 -16.26 -0.96
C LEU A 53 8.09 -16.43 -2.08
N ARG A 54 9.10 -15.56 -2.19
CA ARG A 54 10.15 -15.67 -3.23
C ARG A 54 10.97 -16.96 -3.07
N LEU A 55 11.31 -17.34 -1.84
CA LEU A 55 12.02 -18.60 -1.57
C LEU A 55 11.16 -19.81 -1.96
N PHE A 56 9.89 -19.79 -1.54
CA PHE A 56 8.93 -20.83 -1.89
C PHE A 56 8.72 -20.95 -3.40
N ALA A 57 8.56 -19.83 -4.08
CA ALA A 57 8.32 -19.74 -5.51
C ALA A 57 9.49 -20.32 -6.32
N ARG A 58 10.74 -20.00 -5.93
CA ARG A 58 11.95 -20.59 -6.53
C ARG A 58 11.96 -22.12 -6.42
N GLY A 59 11.64 -22.66 -5.25
CA GLY A 59 11.57 -24.12 -5.04
C GLY A 59 10.43 -24.81 -5.78
N ASN A 60 9.35 -24.09 -6.09
CA ASN A 60 8.13 -24.63 -6.68
C ASN A 60 7.91 -24.24 -8.16
N SER A 61 8.91 -23.63 -8.81
CA SER A 61 8.77 -23.12 -10.19
C SER A 61 7.58 -22.16 -10.37
N LEU A 62 7.36 -21.29 -9.39
CA LEU A 62 6.36 -20.22 -9.43
C LEU A 62 7.04 -18.85 -9.56
N ASN A 63 6.26 -17.85 -9.98
CA ASN A 63 6.64 -16.45 -9.96
C ASN A 63 5.92 -15.76 -8.78
N ALA A 64 6.68 -15.23 -7.84
CA ALA A 64 6.15 -14.48 -6.70
C ALA A 64 5.64 -13.10 -7.16
N LEU A 65 4.43 -12.71 -6.76
CA LEU A 65 3.85 -11.41 -7.10
C LEU A 65 3.86 -10.45 -5.90
N LYS A 66 2.91 -10.61 -4.98
CA LYS A 66 2.71 -9.71 -3.82
C LYS A 66 2.08 -10.45 -2.65
N CYS A 67 2.16 -9.87 -1.47
CA CYS A 67 1.46 -10.35 -0.27
C CYS A 67 0.52 -9.29 0.31
N GLU A 68 -0.55 -9.75 0.96
CA GLU A 68 -1.33 -8.95 1.87
C GLU A 68 -0.45 -8.58 3.07
N GLY A 69 -0.41 -7.30 3.46
CA GLY A 69 0.30 -6.85 4.65
C GLY A 69 -0.52 -7.02 5.93
N ILE A 70 -1.65 -7.73 5.89
CA ILE A 70 -2.63 -7.81 6.97
C ILE A 70 -2.87 -9.28 7.28
N ASP A 71 -2.55 -9.66 8.51
CA ASP A 71 -2.98 -10.94 9.07
C ASP A 71 -4.39 -10.79 9.67
N LYS A 72 -5.38 -11.23 8.92
CA LYS A 72 -6.79 -11.15 9.32
C LYS A 72 -7.13 -12.05 10.50
N ASN A 73 -6.40 -13.16 10.67
CA ASN A 73 -6.69 -14.19 11.67
C ASN A 73 -5.72 -14.18 12.86
N LYS A 74 -4.67 -13.35 12.81
CA LYS A 74 -3.58 -13.30 13.80
C LYS A 74 -2.87 -14.65 13.97
N GLU A 75 -2.79 -15.44 12.90
CA GLU A 75 -2.16 -16.76 12.86
C GLU A 75 -0.65 -16.71 12.52
N GLY A 76 -0.09 -15.52 12.29
CA GLY A 76 1.26 -15.34 11.77
C GLY A 76 1.37 -15.56 10.26
N LEU A 77 0.24 -15.64 9.56
CA LEU A 77 0.15 -16.00 8.14
C LEU A 77 -0.58 -14.91 7.35
N VAL A 78 -0.06 -14.58 6.17
CA VAL A 78 -0.74 -13.68 5.23
C VAL A 78 -0.96 -14.35 3.88
N ILE A 79 -1.97 -13.87 3.16
CA ILE A 79 -2.25 -14.33 1.81
C ILE A 79 -1.28 -13.65 0.85
N CYS A 80 -0.71 -14.44 -0.04
CA CYS A 80 0.20 -14.02 -1.08
C CYS A 80 -0.24 -14.57 -2.43
N GLU A 81 0.08 -13.83 -3.48
CA GLU A 81 -0.19 -14.18 -4.87
C GLU A 81 1.09 -14.63 -5.55
N ALA A 82 1.00 -15.73 -6.29
CA ALA A 82 2.03 -16.21 -7.19
C ALA A 82 1.38 -16.64 -8.51
N THR A 83 2.16 -16.76 -9.58
CA THR A 83 1.73 -17.41 -10.82
C THR A 83 2.56 -18.63 -11.14
N ASP A 84 1.96 -19.61 -11.79
CA ASP A 84 2.71 -20.72 -12.39
C ASP A 84 3.29 -20.33 -13.76
N ARG A 85 4.02 -21.25 -14.39
CA ARG A 85 4.59 -21.04 -15.74
C ARG A 85 3.53 -20.89 -16.85
N LYS A 86 2.27 -21.14 -16.55
CA LYS A 86 1.12 -21.02 -17.47
C LYS A 86 0.28 -19.78 -17.14
N ASP A 87 0.80 -18.86 -16.32
CA ASP A 87 0.14 -17.65 -15.82
C ASP A 87 -1.17 -17.92 -15.05
N ASN A 88 -1.34 -19.10 -14.46
CA ASN A 88 -2.45 -19.32 -13.53
C ASN A 88 -2.13 -18.67 -12.19
N TYR A 89 -3.09 -17.94 -11.65
CA TYR A 89 -2.96 -17.31 -10.35
C TYR A 89 -3.07 -18.36 -9.23
N LEU A 90 -2.18 -18.26 -8.26
CA LEU A 90 -2.10 -19.13 -7.10
C LEU A 90 -2.13 -18.27 -5.85
N LEU A 91 -3.04 -18.60 -4.94
CA LEU A 91 -3.06 -18.06 -3.60
C LEU A 91 -2.26 -18.97 -2.69
N VAL A 92 -1.29 -18.38 -2.00
CA VAL A 92 -0.35 -19.04 -1.11
C VAL A 92 -0.45 -18.36 0.25
N LYS A 93 -0.60 -19.11 1.34
CA LYS A 93 -0.44 -18.58 2.70
C LYS A 93 1.04 -18.62 3.04
N CYS A 94 1.62 -17.47 3.37
CA CYS A 94 3.03 -17.39 3.78
C CYS A 94 3.14 -16.81 5.18
N SER A 95 4.00 -17.42 5.98
CA SER A 95 4.37 -16.90 7.29
C SER A 95 5.22 -15.64 7.15
N TYR A 96 4.97 -14.66 8.01
CA TYR A 96 5.82 -13.49 8.21
C TYR A 96 6.65 -13.59 9.49
N LEU A 97 6.47 -14.66 10.27
CA LEU A 97 7.24 -14.90 11.49
C LEU A 97 8.65 -15.38 11.12
N VAL A 98 9.66 -14.76 11.71
CA VAL A 98 11.08 -15.01 11.38
C VAL A 98 11.50 -16.46 11.65
N GLU A 99 10.83 -17.13 12.60
CA GLU A 99 11.11 -18.50 13.01
C GLU A 99 10.55 -19.55 12.06
N THR A 100 9.59 -19.19 11.20
CA THR A 100 8.91 -20.13 10.29
C THR A 100 8.93 -19.62 8.85
N ASN A 101 9.80 -20.18 8.02
CA ASN A 101 9.84 -19.88 6.58
C ASN A 101 8.84 -20.76 5.81
N THR A 102 7.60 -20.85 6.29
CA THR A 102 6.60 -21.76 5.74
C THR A 102 5.63 -21.00 4.83
N CYS A 103 5.53 -21.48 3.59
CA CYS A 103 4.48 -21.08 2.66
C CYS A 103 3.73 -22.34 2.21
N GLN A 104 2.41 -22.24 2.09
CA GLN A 104 1.53 -23.33 1.72
C GLN A 104 0.56 -22.89 0.63
N LYS A 105 0.40 -23.72 -0.41
CA LYS A 105 -0.58 -23.47 -1.47
C LYS A 105 -1.98 -23.61 -0.88
N VAL A 106 -2.82 -22.59 -1.07
CA VAL A 106 -4.22 -22.60 -0.62
C VAL A 106 -5.13 -22.96 -1.78
N LYS A 107 -4.97 -22.29 -2.92
CA LYS A 107 -5.88 -22.42 -4.05
C LYS A 107 -5.22 -22.03 -5.36
N SER A 108 -5.49 -22.80 -6.42
CA SER A 108 -5.22 -22.40 -7.80
C SER A 108 -6.49 -21.79 -8.39
N ILE A 109 -6.34 -20.64 -9.05
CA ILE A 109 -7.39 -19.97 -9.80
C ILE A 109 -6.94 -19.98 -11.25
N PRO A 110 -7.55 -20.80 -12.11
CA PRO A 110 -7.20 -20.81 -13.53
C PRO A 110 -7.45 -19.42 -14.11
N LYS A 111 -6.55 -18.97 -14.97
CA LYS A 111 -6.74 -17.72 -15.73
C LYS A 111 -7.95 -17.94 -16.64
N LYS A 112 -9.09 -17.33 -16.32
CA LYS A 112 -10.22 -17.27 -17.26
C LYS A 112 -9.76 -16.38 -18.43
N LEU A 113 -9.58 -16.99 -19.59
CA LEU A 113 -9.51 -16.29 -20.87
C LEU A 113 -10.82 -15.54 -21.12
#